data_AF-A0A3P7FDG3-F1
#
_entry.id   AF-A0A3P7FDG3-F1
#
_cell.length_a   1.000
_cell.length_b   1.000
_cell.length_c   1.000
_cell.angle_alpha   90.00
_cell.angle_beta   90.00
_cell.angle_gamma   90.00
#
_symmetry.space_group_name_H-M   'P 1'
#
loop_
_entity.id
_entity.type
_entity.pdbx_description
1 polymer ?
#
loop_
_entity_poly.entity_id
_entity_poly.type
_entity_poly.pdbx_seq_one_letter_code
_entity_poly.pdbx_strand_id
1 'polypeptide(L)' 'MKRVQVTVAQDVKGALAEVKKKFGRLDAAVNCAGIAPAMKLYNMKKKRMGDLETVRKTLDVCVFAHIRPITVLGRRMPC' A
#
# COMPACT_ATOMS: atom_id res chain seq x y z
N MET A 1 16.63 -1.58 -9.90
CA MET A 1 15.23 -1.74 -9.44
C MET A 1 14.76 -0.41 -8.88
N LYS A 2 13.62 0.11 -9.35
CA LYS A 2 13.04 1.36 -8.85
C LYS A 2 12.35 1.10 -7.52
N ARG A 3 12.65 1.90 -6.50
CA ARG A 3 11.96 1.83 -5.20
C ARG A 3 10.60 2.52 -5.35
N VAL A 4 9.55 1.90 -4.82
CA VAL A 4 8.17 2.42 -4.88
C VAL A 4 7.55 2.34 -3.50
N GLN A 5 7.06 3.46 -2.99
CA GLN A 5 6.21 3.50 -1.80
C GLN A 5 4.74 3.37 -2.18
N VAL A 6 4.12 2.25 -1.77
CA VAL A 6 2.72 1.95 -2.07
C VAL A 6 1.72 2.88 -1.36
N THR A 7 2.16 3.58 -0.32
CA THR A 7 1.38 4.60 0.39
C THR A 7 1.32 5.93 -0.37
N VAL A 8 2.23 6.15 -1.32
CA VAL A 8 2.32 7.39 -2.12
C VAL A 8 1.70 7.15 -3.50
N ALA A 9 0.55 7.77 -3.74
CA ALA A 9 -0.22 7.56 -4.97
C ALA A 9 0.54 7.93 -6.26
N GLN A 10 1.40 8.95 -6.21
CA GLN A 10 2.22 9.36 -7.37
C GLN A 10 3.27 8.30 -7.74
N ASP A 11 3.83 7.63 -6.73
CA ASP A 11 4.89 6.64 -6.92
C ASP A 11 4.31 5.37 -7.57
N VAL A 12 3.12 4.95 -7.13
CA VAL A 12 2.35 3.87 -7.76
C VAL A 12 1.97 4.20 -9.20
N LYS A 13 1.52 5.44 -9.47
CA LYS A 13 1.21 5.91 -10.84
C LYS A 13 2.45 5.87 -11.74
N GLY A 14 3.58 6.35 -11.25
CA GLY A 14 4.85 6.35 -11.99
C GLY A 14 5.31 4.94 -12.32
N ALA A 15 5.22 4.02 -11.35
CA ALA A 15 5.55 2.62 -11.55
C ALA A 15 4.67 1.95 -12.61
N LEU A 16 3.34 2.16 -12.55
CA LEU A 16 2.40 1.60 -13.53
C LEU A 16 2.61 2.16 -14.94
N ALA A 17 2.90 3.46 -15.06
CA ALA A 17 3.22 4.08 -16.35
C ALA A 17 4.50 3.51 -16.96
N GLU A 18 5.50 3.22 -16.13
CA GLU A 18 6.76 2.61 -16.57
C GLU A 18 6.56 1.15 -17.03
N VAL A 19 5.74 0.37 -16.32
CA VAL A 19 5.33 -0.98 -16.75
C VAL A 19 4.61 -0.91 -18.09
N LYS A 20 3.66 0.03 -18.27
CA LYS A 20 2.98 0.24 -19.54
C LYS A 20 3.94 0.62 -20.66
N LYS A 21 4.92 1.51 -20.39
CA LYS A 21 5.95 1.88 -21.37
C LYS A 21 6.84 0.70 -21.77
N LYS A 22 7.14 -0.20 -20.83
CA LYS A 22 8.07 -1.31 -21.04
C LYS A 22 7.42 -2.57 -21.63
N PHE A 23 6.18 -2.86 -21.26
CA PHE A 23 5.47 -4.10 -21.62
C PHE A 23 4.18 -3.87 -22.41
N GLY A 24 3.78 -2.61 -22.63
CA GLY A 24 2.56 -2.23 -23.37
C GLY A 24 1.27 -2.32 -22.55
N ARG A 25 1.16 -3.30 -21.65
CA ARG A 25 -0.03 -3.54 -20.81
C ARG A 25 0.33 -4.14 -19.44
N LEU A 26 -0.68 -4.23 -18.56
CA LEU A 26 -0.61 -4.92 -17.27
C LEU A 26 -1.82 -5.85 -17.15
N ASP A 27 -1.60 -7.17 -17.20
CA ASP A 27 -2.67 -8.17 -17.17
C ASP A 27 -3.08 -8.56 -15.74
N ALA A 28 -2.14 -8.52 -14.79
CA ALA A 28 -2.38 -8.88 -13.40
C ALA A 28 -1.59 -7.99 -12.44
N ALA A 29 -2.18 -7.69 -11.29
CA ALA A 29 -1.52 -7.00 -10.19
C ALA A 29 -1.61 -7.85 -8.92
N VAL A 30 -0.48 -8.17 -8.31
CA VAL A 30 -0.42 -8.90 -7.04
C VAL A 30 0.02 -7.92 -5.96
N ASN A 31 -0.84 -7.67 -4.98
CA ASN A 31 -0.47 -6.86 -3.82
C ASN A 31 -0.03 -7.77 -2.67
N CYS A 32 1.26 -7.72 -2.34
CA CYS A 32 1.85 -8.40 -1.18
C CYS A 32 2.49 -7.42 -0.19
N ALA A 33 2.32 -6.11 -0.37
CA ALA A 33 2.92 -5.13 0.54
C ALA A 33 2.10 -5.07 1.83
N GLY A 34 2.73 -5.39 2.96
CA GLY A 34 2.09 -5.38 4.27
C GLY A 34 3.11 -5.25 5.39
N ILE A 35 2.65 -4.71 6.52
CA ILE A 35 3.42 -4.65 7.78
C ILE A 35 2.57 -5.26 8.90
N ALA A 36 3.21 -5.97 9.83
CA ALA A 36 2.55 -6.62 10.95
C ALA A 36 3.32 -6.34 12.26
N PRO A 37 3.12 -5.16 12.87
CA PRO A 37 3.77 -4.83 14.14
C PRO A 37 3.14 -5.61 15.30
N ALA A 38 3.97 -6.21 16.15
CA ALA A 38 3.53 -6.88 17.36
C ALA A 38 3.24 -5.84 18.46
N MET A 39 1.97 -5.49 18.66
CA MET A 39 1.56 -4.58 19.73
C MET A 39 0.24 -4.99 20.37
N LYS A 40 0.09 -4.67 21.65
CA LYS A 40 -1.20 -4.72 22.34
C LYS A 40 -1.80 -3.31 22.31
N LEU A 41 -3.11 -3.19 22.02
CA LEU A 41 -3.81 -1.90 22.09
C LEU A 41 -3.73 -1.28 23.48
N TYR A 42 -3.81 -2.11 24.52
CA TYR A 42 -3.54 -1.70 25.89
C TYR A 42 -2.72 -2.77 26.60
N ASN A 43 -1.62 -2.37 27.24
CA ASN A 43 -0.78 -3.27 28.01
C ASN A 43 -1.15 -3.17 29.50
N MET A 44 -1.94 -4.13 30.00
CA MET A 44 -2.38 -4.18 31.39
C MET A 44 -1.23 -4.19 32.40
N LYS A 45 -0.11 -4.87 32.09
CA LYS A 45 1.07 -4.93 32.98
C LYS A 45 1.77 -3.58 33.10
N LYS A 46 1.84 -2.83 31.99
CA LYS A 46 2.48 -1.50 31.93
C LYS A 46 1.48 -0.35 32.15
N LYS A 47 0.18 -0.65 32.32
CA LYS A 47 -0.95 0.29 32.39
C LYS A 47 -0.87 1.42 31.35
N ARG A 48 -0.44 1.09 30.13
CA ARG A 48 -0.18 2.05 29.06
C ARG A 48 -0.86 1.61 27.76
N MET A 49 -1.40 2.57 27.03
CA MET A 49 -1.88 2.33 25.67
C MET A 49 -0.73 2.05 24.71
N GLY A 50 -1.02 1.21 23.72
CA GLY A 50 -0.16 1.05 22.55
C GLY A 50 -0.19 2.28 21.65
N ASP A 51 0.78 2.37 20.76
CA ASP A 51 0.91 3.49 19.83
C ASP A 51 -0.16 3.41 18.71
N LEU A 52 -1.10 4.35 18.71
CA LEU A 52 -2.17 4.37 17.70
C LEU A 52 -1.65 4.75 16.31
N GLU A 53 -0.55 5.49 16.22
CA GLU A 53 0.14 5.80 14.96
C GLU A 53 0.59 4.51 14.25
N THR A 54 1.04 3.50 15.00
CA THR A 54 1.39 2.18 14.48
C THR A 54 0.19 1.45 13.89
N VAL A 55 -0.99 1.55 14.52
CA VAL A 55 -2.25 1.00 13.97
C VAL A 55 -2.62 1.73 12.68
N ARG A 56 -2.58 3.06 12.69
CA ARG A 56 -2.87 3.89 11.50
C ARG A 56 -1.95 3.56 10.33
N LYS A 57 -0.65 3.43 10.57
CA LYS A 57 0.34 3.05 9.54
C LYS A 57 0.07 1.66 8.99
N THR A 58 -0.29 0.72 9.85
CA THR A 58 -0.64 -0.65 9.44
C THR A 58 -1.86 -0.65 8.52
N LEU A 59 -2.89 0.12 8.85
CA LEU A 59 -4.06 0.29 7.98
C LEU A 59 -3.71 0.97 6.66
N ASP A 60 -2.86 2.01 6.68
CA ASP A 60 -2.45 2.71 5.47
C ASP A 60 -1.71 1.81 4.48
N VAL A 61 -0.80 0.96 4.98
CA VAL A 61 -0.03 0.03 4.15
C VAL A 61 -0.84 -1.19 3.73
N CYS A 62 -1.55 -1.85 4.65
CA CYS A 62 -2.20 -3.13 4.33
C CYS A 62 -3.53 -2.96 3.60
N VAL A 63 -4.29 -1.90 3.91
CA VAL A 63 -5.65 -1.71 3.38
C VAL A 63 -5.65 -0.62 2.30
N PHE A 64 -5.28 0.60 2.65
CA PHE A 64 -5.37 1.72 1.71
C PHE A 64 -4.42 1.57 0.53
N ALA A 65 -3.22 1.03 0.75
CA ALA A 65 -2.31 0.73 -0.35
C ALA A 65 -2.80 -0.38 -1.28
N HIS A 66 -3.71 -1.26 -0.84
CA HIS A 66 -4.35 -2.25 -1.73
C HIS A 66 -5.36 -1.59 -2.68
N ILE A 67 -6.14 -0.63 -2.16
CA ILE A 67 -7.22 0.03 -2.93
C ILE A 67 -6.67 1.06 -3.92
N ARG A 68 -5.54 1.70 -3.60
CA ARG A 68 -4.91 2.74 -4.44
C ARG A 68 -4.60 2.25 -5.87
N PRO A 69 -3.88 1.13 -6.10
CA PRO A 69 -3.64 0.59 -7.43
C PRO A 69 -4.92 0.34 -8.22
N ILE A 70 -5.96 -0.21 -7.58
CA ILE A 70 -7.25 -0.50 -8.23
C ILE A 70 -7.91 0.81 -8.69
N THR A 71 -7.91 1.84 -7.85
CA THR A 71 -8.44 3.16 -8.22
C THR A 71 -7.62 3.81 -9.34
N VAL A 72 -6.29 3.63 -9.33
CA VAL A 72 -5.40 4.18 -10.36
C VAL A 72 -5.56 3.45 -11.70
N LEU A 73 -5.71 2.11 -11.66
CA LEU A 73 -5.94 1.28 -12.84
C LEU A 73 -7.35 1.51 -13.41
N GLY A 74 -8.38 1.47 -12.57
CA GLY A 74 -9.77 1.62 -12.97
C GLY A 74 -10.14 3.00 -13.53
N ARG A 75 -9.39 4.06 -13.21
CA ARG A 75 -9.61 5.40 -13.79
C ARG A 75 -8.88 5.64 -15.12
N ARG A 76 -7.94 4.79 -15.54
CA ARG A 76 -7.04 5.11 -16.69
C ARG A 76 -6.66 3.94 -17.61
N MET A 77 -7.09 2.71 -17.33
CA MET A 77 -6.93 1.59 -18.24
C MET A 77 -8.30 1.28 -18.87
N PRO A 78 -8.72 1.97 -19.94
CA PRO A 78 -9.69 1.35 -20.84
C PRO A 78 -9.04 0.06 -21.37
N CYS A 79 -9.79 -1.03 -21.32
CA CYS A 79 -9.48 -2.26 -22.05
C CYS A 79 -9.15 -1.95 -23.51
#